data_AF-A0A443RZM5-F1
#
_entry.id   AF-A0A443RZM5-F1
#
_cell.length_a   1.000
_cell.length_b   1.000
_cell.length_c   1.000
_cell.angle_alpha   90.00
_cell.angle_beta   90.00
_cell.angle_gamma   90.00
#
_symmetry.space_group_name_H-M   'P 1'
#
loop_
_entity.id
_entity.type
_entity.pdbx_description
1 polymer ?
#
loop_
_entity_poly.entity_id
_entity_poly.type
_entity_poly.pdbx_seq_one_letter_code
_entity_poly.pdbx_strand_id
1 'polypeptide(L)' 'MGCFLQVDIIKRTFKKPIAPIIGCLSQFLFMPLASFLFGKIFFAHNSAWRLALFIVGCSPGGTLSNFWTLLLSGDVDL' A
#
# COMPACT_ATOMS: atom_id res chain seq x y z
N MET A 1 -11.13 -7.51 8.09
CA MET A 1 -10.02 -8.15 7.35
C MET A 1 -9.53 -9.41 8.05
N GLY A 2 -9.02 -9.34 9.29
CA GLY A 2 -8.42 -10.50 9.97
C GLY A 2 -9.24 -11.80 10.01
N CYS A 3 -10.56 -11.73 10.27
CA CYS A 3 -11.41 -12.94 10.33
C CYS A 3 -11.66 -13.61 8.96
N PHE A 4 -11.35 -12.94 7.85
CA PHE A 4 -11.48 -13.49 6.49
C PHE A 4 -10.16 -14.07 5.96
N LEU A 5 -9.08 -13.98 6.74
CA LEU A 5 -7.76 -14.42 6.33
C LEU A 5 -7.66 -15.95 6.45
N GLN A 6 -7.44 -16.65 5.33
CA GLN A 6 -7.24 -18.10 5.34
C GLN A 6 -5.75 -18.44 5.34
N VAL A 7 -5.32 -19.26 6.30
CA VAL A 7 -3.90 -19.64 6.46
C VAL A 7 -3.36 -20.37 5.21
N ASP A 8 -4.21 -21.11 4.51
CA ASP A 8 -3.83 -21.82 3.28
C ASP A 8 -3.50 -20.87 2.12
N ILE A 9 -4.22 -19.74 2.02
CA ILE A 9 -3.93 -18.69 1.03
C ILE A 9 -2.58 -18.07 1.33
N ILE A 10 -2.32 -17.69 2.58
CA ILE A 10 -1.02 -17.15 3.02
C ILE A 10 0.11 -18.11 2.62
N LYS A 11 0.00 -19.39 2.98
CA LYS A 11 1.01 -20.40 2.64
C LYS A 11 1.26 -20.50 1.13
N ARG A 12 0.22 -20.35 0.30
CA ARG A 12 0.33 -20.37 -1.16
C ARG A 12 1.03 -19.13 -1.69
N THR A 13 0.67 -17.96 -1.18
CA THR A 13 1.28 -16.67 -1.54
C THR A 13 2.77 -16.66 -1.19
N PHE A 14 3.16 -17.22 -0.05
CA PHE A 14 4.57 -17.40 0.32
C PHE A 14 5.38 -18.31 -0.63
N LYS A 15 4.73 -19.22 -1.37
CA LYS A 15 5.41 -20.05 -2.39
C LYS A 15 5.73 -19.27 -3.67
N LYS A 16 5.13 -18.10 -3.88
CA LYS A 16 5.39 -17.21 -5.03
C LYS A 16 5.66 -15.77 -4.53
N PRO A 17 6.81 -15.54 -3.87
CA PRO A 17 7.02 -14.32 -3.08
C PRO A 17 7.31 -13.07 -3.91
N ILE A 18 7.57 -13.20 -5.22
CA ILE A 18 8.00 -12.10 -6.07
C ILE A 18 6.95 -10.98 -6.09
N ALA A 19 5.68 -11.30 -6.32
CA ALA A 19 4.63 -10.29 -6.41
C ALA A 19 4.30 -9.63 -5.05
N PRO A 20 4.16 -10.37 -3.93
CA PRO A 20 4.02 -9.77 -2.60
C PRO A 20 5.20 -8.86 -2.22
N ILE A 21 6.44 -9.23 -2.56
CA ILE A 21 7.62 -8.39 -2.29
C ILE A 21 7.56 -7.09 -3.09
N ILE A 22 7.20 -7.15 -4.38
CA ILE A 22 7.03 -5.95 -5.20
C ILE A 22 5.93 -5.06 -4.62
N GLY A 23 4.80 -5.63 -4.19
CA GLY A 23 3.73 -4.90 -3.51
C GLY A 23 4.18 -4.25 -2.21
N CYS A 24 4.97 -4.96 -1.40
CA CYS A 24 5.52 -4.42 -0.15
C CYS A 24 6.50 -3.26 -0.40
N LEU A 25 7.39 -3.42 -1.39
CA LEU A 25 8.33 -2.37 -1.79
C LEU A 25 7.60 -1.16 -2.36
N SER A 26 6.59 -1.33 -3.22
CA SER A 26 5.83 -0.20 -3.73
C SER A 26 5.06 0.53 -2.61
N GLN A 27 4.45 -0.21 -1.69
CA GLN A 27 3.66 0.36 -0.60
C GLN A 27 4.53 1.11 0.43
N PHE A 28 5.68 0.55 0.82
CA PHE A 28 6.47 1.09 1.93
C PHE A 28 7.75 1.83 1.51
N LEU A 29 8.12 1.79 0.23
CA LEU A 29 9.21 2.60 -0.31
C LEU A 29 8.67 3.69 -1.22
N PHE A 30 7.88 3.32 -2.23
CA PHE A 30 7.45 4.29 -3.24
C PHE A 30 6.42 5.30 -2.70
N MET A 31 5.38 4.86 -1.97
CA MET A 31 4.39 5.80 -1.42
C MET A 31 4.98 6.81 -0.41
N PRO A 32 5.85 6.43 0.54
CA PRO A 32 6.49 7.39 1.44
C PRO A 32 7.38 8.40 0.71
N LEU A 33 8.15 7.94 -0.29
CA LEU A 33 8.99 8.83 -1.08
C LEU A 33 8.16 9.81 -1.92
N ALA A 34 7.11 9.32 -2.57
CA ALA A 34 6.20 10.15 -3.35
C ALA A 34 5.48 11.18 -2.48
N SER A 35 4.91 10.77 -1.35
CA SER A 35 4.22 11.67 -0.41
C SER A 35 5.15 12.72 0.20
N PHE A 36 6.40 12.37 0.50
CA PHE A 36 7.42 13.33 0.95
C PHE A 36 7.74 14.37 -0.14
N LEU A 37 7.94 13.92 -1.38
CA LEU A 37 8.25 14.81 -2.51
C LEU A 37 7.08 15.74 -2.80
N PHE A 38 5.85 15.21 -2.89
CA PHE A 38 4.64 16.01 -3.06
C PHE A 38 4.41 16.96 -1.88
N GLY A 39 4.70 16.51 -0.66
CA GLY A 39 4.63 17.34 0.54
C GLY A 39 5.59 18.54 0.49
N LYS A 40 6.79 18.37 -0.06
CA LYS A 40 7.74 19.47 -0.29
C LYS A 40 7.30 20.42 -1.40
N ILE A 41 6.74 19.90 -2.49
CA ILE A 41 6.33 20.70 -3.66
C ILE A 41 5.08 21.52 -3.35
N PHE A 42 4.03 20.88 -2.82
CA PHE A 42 2.71 21.49 -2.66
C PHE A 42 2.49 22.15 -1.28
N PHE A 43 3.21 21.71 -0.24
CA PHE A 43 3.03 22.20 1.14
C PHE A 43 4.33 22.76 1.74
N ALA A 44 5.11 23.50 0.95
CA ALA A 44 6.41 24.04 1.34
C ALA A 44 6.36 24.89 2.63
N HIS A 45 5.30 25.68 2.81
CA HIS A 45 5.14 26.61 3.94
C HIS A 45 4.27 26.06 5.09
N ASN A 46 3.68 24.87 4.95
CA ASN A 46 2.81 24.29 5.97
C ASN A 46 3.32 22.92 6.41
N SER A 47 4.07 22.92 7.51
CA SER A 47 4.67 21.73 8.10
C SER A 47 3.63 20.70 8.56
N ALA A 48 2.45 21.14 9.03
CA ALA A 48 1.40 20.24 9.49
C ALA A 48 0.80 19.43 8.32
N TRP A 49 0.46 20.08 7.20
CA TRP A 49 -0.04 19.38 6.01
C TRP A 49 1.00 18.46 5.40
N ARG A 50 2.27 18.87 5.39
CA ARG A 50 3.37 18.01 4.91
C ARG A 50 3.52 16.75 5.75
N LEU A 51 3.45 16.88 7.08
CA LEU A 51 3.51 15.75 7.99
C LEU A 51 2.28 14.84 7.82
N ALA A 52 1.07 15.42 7.70
CA ALA A 52 -0.15 14.66 7.47
C ALA A 52 -0.07 13.83 6.18
N LEU A 53 0.37 14.43 5.07
CA LEU A 53 0.53 13.73 3.79
C LEU A 53 1.57 12.61 3.88
N PHE A 54 2.68 12.85 4.58
CA PHE A 54 3.72 11.84 4.78
C PHE A 54 3.21 10.65 5.62
N ILE A 55 2.49 10.91 6.71
CA ILE A 55 1.86 9.86 7.53
C ILE A 55 0.90 9.00 6.70
N VAL A 56 0.10 9.65 5.84
CA VAL A 56 -0.80 8.94 4.91
C VAL A 56 0.00 8.08 3.94
N GLY A 57 1.08 8.59 3.35
CA GLY A 57 1.95 7.82 2.45
C GLY A 57 2.70 6.66 3.12
N CYS A 58 2.91 6.71 4.43
CA CYS A 58 3.48 5.61 5.21
C CYS A 58 2.46 4.56 5.66
N SER A 59 1.17 4.82 5.48
CA SER A 59 0.12 3.92 5.94
C SER A 59 -0.04 2.69 5.02
N PRO A 60 -0.42 1.53 5.57
CA PRO A 60 -0.66 0.33 4.77
C PRO A 60 -1.86 0.51 3.85
N GLY A 61 -1.94 -0.32 2.80
CA GLY A 61 -3.04 -0.31 1.84
C GLY A 61 -4.40 -0.55 2.51
N GLY A 62 -5.42 0.15 2.02
CA GLY A 62 -6.78 0.04 2.55
C GLY A 62 -7.61 -1.05 1.87
N THR A 63 -8.60 -1.59 2.58
CA THR A 63 -9.56 -2.62 2.12
C THR A 63 -10.18 -2.38 0.74
N LEU A 64 -10.36 -1.11 0.35
CA LEU A 64 -10.92 -0.74 -0.95
C LEU A 64 -10.07 -1.19 -2.13
N SER A 65 -8.76 -1.40 -1.97
CA SER A 65 -7.90 -1.91 -3.05
C SER A 65 -8.36 -3.28 -3.53
N ASN A 66 -8.85 -4.15 -2.64
CA ASN A 66 -9.30 -5.49 -2.99
C ASN A 66 -10.53 -5.45 -3.92
N PHE A 67 -11.42 -4.47 -3.71
CA PHE A 67 -12.57 -4.25 -4.60
C PHE A 67 -12.13 -3.79 -5.99
N TRP A 68 -11.18 -2.84 -6.06
CA TRP A 68 -10.64 -2.37 -7.34
C TRP A 68 -9.88 -3.48 -8.08
N THR A 69 -9.10 -4.29 -7.38
CA THR A 69 -8.41 -5.46 -7.94
C THR A 69 -9.42 -6.44 -8.54
N LEU A 70 -10.51 -6.74 -7.83
CA LEU A 70 -11.57 -7.61 -8.35
C LEU A 70 -12.22 -7.03 -9.62
N LEU A 71 -12.54 -5.73 -9.62
CA LEU A 71 -13.17 -5.05 -10.77
C LEU A 71 -12.27 -5.08 -12.01
N LEU A 72 -10.96 -4.96 -11.81
CA LEU A 72 -9.96 -4.99 -12.87
C LEU A 72 -9.46 -6.41 -13.20
N SER A 73 -10.13 -7.45 -12.69
CA SER A 73 -9.76 -8.87 -12.89
C SER A 73 -8.33 -9.21 -12.46
N GLY A 74 -7.82 -8.51 -11.44
CA GLY A 74 -6.53 -8.78 -10.81
C GLY A 74 -6.60 -9.86 -9.73
N ASP A 75 -5.44 -10.24 -9.21
CA ASP A 75 -5.31 -11.24 -8.15
C ASP A 75 -5.60 -10.62 -6.78
N VAL A 76 -6.74 -10.97 -6.18
CA VAL A 76 -7.22 -10.42 -4.89
C VAL A 76 -6.52 -11.08 -3.69
N ASP A 77 -5.98 -12.29 -3.88
CA ASP A 77 -5.32 -13.08 -2.83
C ASP A 77 -3.79 -12.84 -2.78
N LEU A 78 -3.32 -11.86 -3.56
CA LEU A 78 -1.93 -11.44 -3.68
C LEU A 78 -1.33 -10.91 -2.37
#